data_AF-A0A1C5DBV7-F1
#
_entry.id   AF-A0A1C5DBV7-F1
#
_cell.length_a   1.000
_cell.length_b   1.000
_cell.length_c   1.000
_cell.angle_alpha   90.00
_cell.angle_beta   90.00
_cell.angle_gamma   90.00
#
_symmetry.space_group_name_H-M   'P 1'
#
loop_
_entity.id
_entity.type
_entity.pdbx_description
1 polymer ?
#
loop_
_entity_poly.entity_id
_entity_poly.type
_entity_poly.pdbx_seq_one_letter_code
_entity_poly.pdbx_strand_id
1 'polypeptide(L)' 'MSERQTCPSAPVVLPLRLDAEPKPVPGCAHCDNIAMEHDRARANGEASKRRDCNVRLRRHLSADHR' A
#
# COMPACT_ATOMS: atom_id res chain seq x y z
N MET A 1 40.52 -6.73 11.84
CA MET A 1 40.43 -7.02 10.40
C MET A 1 39.18 -7.87 10.20
N SER A 2 38.12 -7.31 9.62
CA SER A 2 36.91 -8.11 9.34
C SER A 2 37.20 -9.06 8.19
N GLU A 3 36.88 -10.34 8.38
CA GLU A 3 37.10 -11.38 7.38
C GLU A 3 36.22 -11.15 6.16
N ARG A 4 36.72 -11.50 4.96
CA ARG A 4 35.97 -11.33 3.71
C ARG A 4 34.81 -12.32 3.70
N GLN A 5 33.59 -11.82 3.78
CA GLN A 5 32.39 -12.63 3.72
C GLN A 5 32.01 -12.89 2.25
N THR A 6 32.04 -14.15 1.82
CA THR A 6 31.68 -14.58 0.45
C THR A 6 30.20 -14.97 0.31
N CYS A 7 29.47 -15.04 1.42
CA CYS A 7 28.06 -15.40 1.48
C CYS A 7 27.21 -14.26 2.05
N PRO A 8 25.93 -14.14 1.66
CA PRO A 8 25.00 -13.21 2.29
C PRO A 8 24.93 -13.44 3.80
N SER A 9 24.68 -12.37 4.56
CA SER A 9 24.34 -12.47 5.97
C SER A 9 23.02 -13.21 6.18
N ALA A 10 22.72 -13.55 7.45
CA ALA A 10 21.45 -14.16 7.80
C ALA A 10 20.25 -13.31 7.28
N PRO A 11 19.17 -13.95 6.82
CA PRO A 11 17.99 -13.22 6.33
C PRO A 11 17.37 -12.34 7.42
N VAL A 12 16.95 -11.14 7.04
CA VAL A 12 16.11 -10.30 7.89
C VAL A 12 14.68 -10.81 7.81
N VAL A 13 14.11 -11.22 8.95
CA VAL A 13 12.71 -11.64 9.04
C VAL A 13 11.84 -10.40 9.23
N LEU A 14 11.04 -10.06 8.23
CA LEU A 14 10.07 -8.98 8.30
C LEU A 14 8.71 -9.50 8.77
N PRO A 15 7.96 -8.74 9.59
CA PRO A 15 6.62 -9.13 9.99
C PRO A 15 5.68 -9.15 8.77
N LEU A 16 4.85 -10.19 8.69
CA LEU A 16 3.81 -10.28 7.67
C LEU A 16 2.71 -9.24 7.97
N ARG A 17 2.53 -8.27 7.06
CA ARG A 17 1.45 -7.28 7.17
C ARG A 17 0.21 -7.80 6.46
N LEU A 18 -0.77 -8.25 7.25
CA LEU A 18 -2.11 -8.68 6.79
C LEU A 18 -3.16 -7.58 6.97
N ASP A 19 -2.74 -6.32 7.06
CA ASP A 19 -3.64 -5.20 7.29
C ASP A 19 -4.73 -5.14 6.22
N ALA A 20 -5.96 -4.84 6.65
CA ALA A 20 -7.08 -4.64 5.75
C ALA A 20 -6.79 -3.50 4.74
N GLU A 21 -7.44 -3.57 3.59
CA GLU A 21 -7.41 -2.45 2.64
C GLU A 21 -8.02 -1.20 3.31
N PRO A 22 -7.41 -0.02 3.11
CA PRO A 22 -7.93 1.24 3.64
C PRO A 22 -9.33 1.51 3.08
N LYS A 23 -10.22 2.08 3.91
CA LYS A 23 -11.58 2.42 3.51
C LYS A 23 -11.70 3.91 3.19
N PRO A 24 -12.39 4.29 2.11
CA PRO A 24 -12.66 5.69 1.81
C PRO A 24 -13.61 6.30 2.85
N VAL A 25 -13.46 7.60 3.12
CA VAL A 25 -14.38 8.36 3.99
C VAL A 25 -15.56 8.85 3.16
N PRO A 26 -16.81 8.52 3.53
CA PRO A 26 -17.99 8.98 2.80
C PRO A 26 -18.06 10.51 2.72
N GLY A 27 -18.35 11.03 1.53
CA GLY A 27 -18.50 12.47 1.28
C GLY A 27 -17.18 13.21 1.04
N CYS A 28 -16.04 12.52 1.08
CA CYS A 28 -14.78 13.09 0.63
C CYS A 28 -14.56 12.78 -0.86
N ALA A 29 -14.68 13.80 -1.71
CA ALA A 29 -14.49 13.66 -3.16
C ALA A 29 -13.12 13.04 -3.53
N HIS A 30 -12.07 13.30 -2.75
CA HIS A 30 -10.75 12.71 -3.02
C HIS A 30 -10.71 11.21 -2.69
N CYS A 31 -11.32 10.80 -1.57
CA CYS A 31 -11.50 9.39 -1.24
C CYS A 31 -12.30 8.64 -2.31
N ASP A 32 -13.41 9.23 -2.77
CA ASP A 32 -14.30 8.63 -3.76
C ASP A 32 -13.59 8.41 -5.10
N ASN A 33 -12.79 9.40 -5.54
CA ASN A 33 -11.99 9.29 -6.75
C ASN A 33 -10.96 8.13 -6.67
N ILE A 34 -10.28 7.99 -5.52
CA ILE A 34 -9.33 6.89 -5.33
C ILE A 34 -10.05 5.53 -5.29
N ALA A 35 -11.22 5.45 -4.66
CA ALA A 35 -12.02 4.23 -4.62
C ALA A 35 -12.46 3.80 -6.03
N MET A 36 -12.91 4.76 -6.84
CA MET A 36 -13.32 4.50 -8.22
C MET A 36 -12.14 4.02 -9.11
N GLU A 37 -10.94 4.59 -8.92
CA GLU A 37 -9.73 4.11 -9.58
C GLU A 37 -9.30 2.71 -9.12
N HIS A 38 -9.46 2.41 -7.83
CA HIS A 38 -9.17 1.10 -7.24
C HIS A 38 -10.09 0.03 -7.83
N ASP A 39 -11.39 0.30 -7.92
CA ASP A 39 -12.37 -0.62 -8.52
C ASP A 39 -12.07 -0.88 -10.00
N ARG A 40 -11.69 0.15 -10.76
CA ARG A 40 -11.27 -0.02 -12.15
C ARG A 40 -9.99 -0.86 -12.26
N ALA A 41 -9.00 -0.61 -11.41
CA ALA A 41 -7.77 -1.39 -11.39
C ALA A 41 -8.04 -2.86 -11.05
N ARG A 42 -8.98 -3.12 -10.13
CA ARG A 42 -9.44 -4.47 -9.80
C ARG A 42 -10.12 -5.13 -11.00
N ALA A 43 -11.04 -4.44 -11.67
CA ALA A 43 -11.74 -4.96 -12.84
C ALA A 43 -10.79 -5.30 -14.00
N ASN A 44 -9.73 -4.51 -14.18
CA ASN A 44 -8.73 -4.72 -15.23
C ASN A 44 -7.63 -5.74 -14.86
N GLY A 45 -7.58 -6.23 -13.62
CA GLY A 45 -6.48 -7.08 -13.14
C GLY A 45 -5.15 -6.35 -12.91
N GLU A 46 -5.17 -5.01 -12.81
CA GLU A 46 -4.00 -4.16 -12.61
C GLU A 46 -3.53 -4.18 -11.14
N ALA A 47 -2.86 -5.26 -10.73
CA ALA A 47 -2.49 -5.49 -9.33
C ALA A 47 -1.56 -4.41 -8.74
N SER A 48 -0.63 -3.86 -9.52
CA SER A 48 0.26 -2.78 -9.07
C SER A 48 -0.53 -1.52 -8.76
N LYS A 49 -1.39 -1.09 -9.69
CA LYS A 49 -2.19 0.12 -9.55
C LYS A 49 -3.19 0.02 -8.41
N ARG A 50 -3.78 -1.15 -8.19
CA ARG A 50 -4.63 -1.40 -7.02
C ARG A 50 -3.87 -1.15 -5.71
N ARG A 51 -2.62 -1.62 -5.61
CA ARG A 51 -1.75 -1.37 -4.45
C ARG A 51 -1.40 0.12 -4.32
N ASP A 52 -1.14 0.82 -5.42
CA ASP A 52 -0.87 2.26 -5.41
C ASP A 52 -2.07 3.08 -4.92
N CYS A 53 -3.29 2.68 -5.31
CA CYS A 53 -4.52 3.30 -4.79
C CYS A 53 -4.62 3.15 -3.27
N ASN A 54 -4.29 1.98 -2.71
CA ASN A 54 -4.25 1.77 -1.26
C ASN A 54 -3.21 2.68 -0.57
N VAL A 55 -2.02 2.85 -1.16
CA VAL A 55 -0.99 3.74 -0.61
C VAL A 55 -1.45 5.19 -0.63
N ARG A 56 -2.03 5.64 -1.75
CA ARG A 56 -2.59 7.00 -1.89
C ARG A 56 -3.70 7.26 -0.89
N LEU A 57 -4.61 6.30 -0.71
CA LEU A 57 -5.71 6.43 0.25
C LEU A 57 -5.19 6.53 1.68
N ARG A 58 -4.23 5.68 2.09
CA ARG A 58 -3.61 5.77 3.43
C ARG A 58 -2.96 7.14 3.68
N ARG A 59 -2.25 7.67 2.69
CA ARG A 59 -1.60 8.97 2.80
C ARG A 59 -2.63 10.09 2.97
N HIS A 60 -3.69 10.07 2.16
CA HIS A 60 -4.77 11.05 2.26
C HIS A 60 -5.49 10.96 3.60
N LEU A 61 -5.86 9.75 4.03
CA LEU A 61 -6.48 9.54 5.35
C LEU A 61 -5.61 10.09 6.49
N SER A 62 -4.29 9.85 6.43
CA SER A 62 -3.37 10.35 7.46
C SER A 62 -3.20 11.87 7.48
N ALA A 63 -3.44 12.54 6.34
CA ALA A 63 -3.24 13.97 6.18
C ALA A 63 -4.53 14.75 6.48
N ASP A 64 -5.67 14.25 6.03
CA ASP A 64 -6.92 15.03 5.95
C ASP A 64 -8.07 14.45 6.79
N HIS A 65 -7.94 13.22 7.31
CA HIS A 65 -9.01 12.51 8.03
C HIS A 65 -8.55 11.88 9.36
N ARG A 66 -7.53 12.47 9.97
CA ARG A 66 -6.92 11.97 11.22
C ARG A 66 -7.43 12.70 12.45
#